data_AF-A0AAQ2S6Q2-F1
#
_entry.id   AF-A0AAQ2S6Q2-F1
#
_cell.length_a   1.000
_cell.length_b   1.000
_cell.length_c   1.000
_cell.angle_alpha   90.00
_cell.angle_beta   90.00
_cell.angle_gamma   90.00
#
_symmetry.space_group_name_H-M   'P 1'
#
loop_
_entity.id
_entity.type
_entity.pdbx_description
1 polymer ?
#
loop_
_entity_poly.entity_id
_entity_poly.type
_entity_poly.pdbx_seq_one_letter_code
_entity_poly.pdbx_strand_id
1 'polypeptide(L)'
;MAQGSRQIQSQAQQQIQTLSPQQILVVKLLELPAVELEDRVHAELLENPALEEGKEESTSDETTPAETSEGEMEGDTDYDSLSDYLTEDDIPDYKLQENNRSKGEQAEEIPFSDATSFYEILREQLGERNLTEHQRELAEYLIGSLDDDGLLRKSLESIGDELAIYAGINATEEELEEALRIVQDFDPPGLGARSLQECLLIQIRRKKQSHGTDPLLETEEEIISECYEEFTRKHWEKIIKKLGLDEEHFYKALEEITKLNPRPGASLGEAIGRNLQQIVPDFIVDTYDDGTINISLNNRNLPELRMSRDFTEMVEEHTKNKANQSKESKEAMMFLKQKMDAAQGFIDAVKQRQNTLMTTMQAIIDLQRPFFLEGDESLLRPMILKDVAERTGLDISTISRVSNSKYVQTNYGIYPLKFFFSDGYTTEDGEEMSVREIRKILKECIDSEDKKKPLTDDELAEILKEKGYPIARRTVAKYRQQLNIPVARLRK
;
A
#
# COMPACT_ATOMS: atom_id res chain seq x y z
N MET A 1 2.96 -66.07 40.26
CA MET A 1 3.17 -64.89 39.39
C MET A 1 2.18 -63.83 39.83
N ALA A 2 2.64 -62.74 40.45
CA ALA A 2 1.79 -61.57 40.73
C ALA A 2 2.46 -60.39 40.03
N GLN A 3 1.89 -59.98 38.88
CA GLN A 3 2.36 -58.82 38.15
C GLN A 3 1.92 -57.56 38.92
N GLY A 4 2.88 -56.88 39.54
CA GLY A 4 2.65 -55.57 40.13
C GLY A 4 2.48 -54.53 39.03
N SER A 5 1.27 -54.00 38.89
CA SER A 5 0.99 -52.83 38.04
C SER A 5 1.60 -51.59 38.70
N ARG A 6 2.69 -51.08 38.12
CA ARG A 6 3.33 -49.83 38.56
C ARG A 6 2.77 -48.69 37.73
N GLN A 7 1.79 -47.97 38.27
CA GLN A 7 1.23 -46.78 37.65
C GLN A 7 2.22 -45.62 37.86
N ILE A 8 2.92 -45.23 36.79
CA ILE A 8 3.80 -44.07 36.80
C ILE A 8 2.95 -42.86 36.41
N GLN A 9 2.61 -42.03 37.39
CA GLN A 9 1.90 -40.78 37.17
C GLN A 9 2.94 -39.68 36.93
N SER A 10 3.14 -39.30 35.66
CA SER A 10 3.97 -38.15 35.30
C SER A 10 3.14 -36.87 35.43
N GLN A 11 3.37 -36.07 36.47
CA GLN A 11 2.87 -34.69 36.52
C GLN A 11 3.82 -33.80 35.69
N ALA A 12 3.33 -33.32 34.56
CA ALA A 12 3.98 -32.24 33.82
C ALA A 12 3.44 -30.91 34.36
N GLN A 13 4.29 -30.13 35.03
CA GLN A 13 3.98 -28.73 35.35
C GLN A 13 4.05 -27.92 34.05
N GLN A 14 2.91 -27.59 33.48
CA GLN A 14 2.84 -26.54 32.45
C GLN A 14 2.84 -25.18 33.17
N GLN A 15 3.97 -24.50 33.12
CA GLN A 15 4.11 -23.14 33.62
C GLN A 15 3.48 -22.20 32.57
N ILE A 16 2.16 -21.98 32.68
CA ILE A 16 1.47 -20.99 31.86
C ILE A 16 1.90 -19.63 32.40
N GLN A 17 2.83 -18.96 31.72
CA GLN A 17 3.16 -17.57 32.02
C GLN A 17 1.95 -16.71 31.61
N THR A 18 1.12 -16.33 32.58
CA THR A 18 0.10 -15.31 32.37
C THR A 18 0.81 -13.96 32.24
N LEU A 19 0.92 -13.43 31.01
CA LEU A 19 1.39 -12.05 30.82
C LEU A 19 0.47 -11.09 31.58
N SER A 20 1.04 -10.01 32.11
CA SER A 20 0.21 -8.96 32.71
C SER A 20 -0.65 -8.30 31.60
N PRO A 21 -1.87 -7.83 31.92
CA PRO A 21 -2.71 -7.12 30.95
C PRO A 21 -2.00 -5.93 30.27
N GLN A 22 -1.12 -5.24 31.02
CA GLN A 22 -0.29 -4.16 30.49
C GLN A 22 0.74 -4.64 29.46
N GLN A 23 1.38 -5.79 29.70
CA GLN A 23 2.33 -6.35 28.73
C GLN A 23 1.63 -6.79 27.43
N ILE A 24 0.41 -7.32 27.54
CA ILE A 24 -0.41 -7.67 26.35
C ILE A 24 -0.77 -6.41 25.56
N LEU A 25 -1.16 -5.33 26.26
CA LEU A 25 -1.48 -4.05 25.63
C LEU A 25 -0.29 -3.50 24.84
N VAL A 26 0.90 -3.46 25.44
CA VAL A 26 2.13 -3.00 24.78
C VAL A 26 2.42 -3.82 23.52
N VAL A 27 2.34 -5.14 23.63
CA VAL A 27 2.58 -6.05 22.51
C VAL A 27 1.59 -5.83 21.38
N LYS A 28 0.30 -5.63 21.70
CA LYS A 28 -0.74 -5.36 20.70
C LYS A 28 -0.52 -4.01 20.03
N LEU A 29 -0.18 -2.96 20.78
CA LEU A 29 0.08 -1.62 20.25
C LEU A 29 1.31 -1.58 19.33
N LEU A 30 2.33 -2.41 19.58
CA LEU A 30 3.52 -2.50 18.73
C LEU A 30 3.22 -3.03 17.32
N GLU A 31 2.24 -3.92 17.19
CA GLU A 31 1.85 -4.52 15.90
C GLU A 31 1.08 -3.54 15.02
N LEU A 32 0.25 -2.68 15.62
CA LEU A 32 -0.64 -1.76 14.90
C LEU A 32 0.17 -0.71 14.07
N PRO A 33 -0.14 -0.52 12.77
CA PRO A 33 0.31 0.61 11.96
C PRO A 33 -0.09 1.97 12.58
N ALA A 34 0.52 3.06 12.11
CA ALA A 34 0.19 4.41 12.58
C ALA A 34 -1.32 4.73 12.49
N VAL A 35 -1.98 4.43 11.36
CA VAL A 35 -3.41 4.71 11.16
C VAL A 35 -4.30 3.93 12.14
N GLU A 36 -4.06 2.62 12.32
CA GLU A 36 -4.83 1.81 13.27
C GLU A 36 -4.56 2.21 14.73
N LEU A 37 -3.38 2.77 15.02
CA LEU A 37 -3.07 3.32 16.33
C LEU A 37 -3.87 4.61 16.59
N GLU A 38 -4.00 5.48 15.60
CA GLU A 38 -4.82 6.71 15.69
C GLU A 38 -6.27 6.35 16.03
N ASP A 39 -6.86 5.41 15.28
CA ASP A 39 -8.20 4.89 15.58
C ASP A 39 -8.30 4.33 17.00
N ARG A 40 -7.28 3.59 17.44
CA ARG A 40 -7.23 3.00 18.78
C ARG A 40 -7.13 4.05 19.87
N VAL A 41 -6.36 5.12 19.64
CA VAL A 41 -6.20 6.26 20.57
C VAL A 41 -7.50 7.03 20.67
N HIS A 42 -8.16 7.35 19.55
CA HIS A 42 -9.46 7.99 19.54
C HIS A 42 -10.53 7.16 20.26
N ALA A 43 -10.55 5.84 20.04
CA ALA A 43 -11.44 4.97 20.79
C ALA A 43 -11.17 5.01 22.31
N GLU A 44 -9.91 5.07 22.73
CA GLU A 44 -9.56 5.10 24.16
C GLU A 44 -9.85 6.45 24.82
N LEU A 45 -9.74 7.55 24.07
CA LEU A 45 -10.19 8.88 24.50
C LEU A 45 -11.71 8.93 24.72
N LEU A 46 -12.48 8.25 23.87
CA LEU A 46 -13.94 8.15 24.04
C LEU A 46 -14.33 7.25 25.23
N GLU A 47 -13.59 6.18 25.49
CA GLU A 47 -13.89 5.25 26.59
C GLU A 47 -13.36 5.69 27.96
N ASN A 48 -12.31 6.52 28.00
CA ASN A 48 -11.65 6.93 29.22
C ASN A 48 -11.71 8.46 29.45
N PRO A 49 -12.62 8.93 30.33
CA PRO A 49 -12.78 10.35 30.60
C PRO A 49 -11.58 10.97 31.35
N ALA A 50 -10.65 10.15 31.88
CA ALA A 50 -9.44 10.63 32.54
C ALA A 50 -8.28 10.94 31.57
N LEU A 51 -8.46 10.70 30.27
CA LEU A 51 -7.47 10.91 29.22
C LEU A 51 -7.84 12.17 28.41
N GLU A 52 -6.90 13.10 28.26
CA GLU A 52 -7.09 14.36 27.53
C GLU A 52 -6.06 14.50 26.40
N GLU A 53 -6.47 15.15 25.30
CA GLU A 53 -5.60 15.54 24.19
C GLU A 53 -5.03 16.96 24.44
N GLY A 54 -3.73 17.16 24.19
CA GLY A 54 -3.15 18.49 24.01
C GLY A 54 -2.06 18.91 25.01
N LYS A 55 -1.52 20.11 24.77
CA LYS A 55 -0.63 20.83 25.71
C LYS A 55 -1.51 21.70 26.61
N GLU A 56 -1.14 21.86 27.88
CA GLU A 56 -1.88 22.70 28.83
C GLU A 56 -2.20 24.07 28.22
N GLU A 57 -3.49 24.37 28.05
CA GLU A 57 -3.91 25.75 28.18
C GLU A 57 -3.66 26.12 29.64
N SER A 58 -2.68 26.99 29.87
CA SER A 58 -2.53 27.67 31.14
C SER A 58 -3.78 28.54 31.35
N THR A 59 -4.79 27.97 31.99
CA THR A 59 -5.96 28.67 32.49
C THR A 59 -5.52 29.61 33.60
N SER A 60 -5.15 30.83 33.24
CA SER A 60 -5.17 31.96 34.18
C SER A 60 -6.62 32.44 34.28
N ASP A 61 -7.18 32.26 35.48
CA ASP A 61 -8.44 32.81 35.96
C ASP A 61 -8.77 34.20 35.37
N GLU A 62 -10.00 34.37 34.89
CA GLU A 62 -10.84 35.47 35.37
C GLU A 62 -12.33 35.13 35.19
N THR A 63 -12.95 34.78 36.32
CA THR A 63 -14.39 34.85 36.54
C THR A 63 -14.92 36.27 36.31
N THR A 64 -15.98 36.42 35.53
CA THR A 64 -17.10 37.37 35.80
C THR A 64 -18.35 36.94 35.00
N PRO A 65 -19.55 37.27 35.51
CA PRO A 65 -20.77 36.48 35.33
C PRO A 65 -21.57 36.84 34.10
N ALA A 66 -22.44 35.90 33.70
CA ALA A 66 -23.49 36.11 32.72
C ALA A 66 -24.46 37.24 33.14
N GLU A 67 -24.78 38.12 32.19
CA GLU A 67 -26.16 38.56 31.93
C GLU A 67 -26.26 39.26 30.56
N THR A 68 -27.02 38.61 29.68
CA THR A 68 -27.84 39.11 28.55
C THR A 68 -27.70 40.56 28.07
N SER A 69 -27.52 40.72 26.75
CA SER A 69 -28.09 41.86 26.00
C SER A 69 -28.36 41.46 24.55
N GLU A 70 -29.65 41.40 24.20
CA GLU A 70 -30.13 41.85 22.88
C GLU A 70 -30.18 43.38 22.87
N GLY A 71 -30.01 43.99 21.70
CA GLY A 71 -30.56 45.33 21.42
C GLY A 71 -29.57 46.38 20.93
N GLU A 72 -29.58 46.57 19.61
CA GLU A 72 -28.98 47.62 18.76
C GLU A 72 -29.06 49.07 19.31
N MET A 73 -28.04 49.90 19.11
CA MET A 73 -28.17 51.22 18.44
C MET A 73 -26.83 51.93 18.15
N GLU A 74 -26.82 52.63 17.02
CA GLU A 74 -25.75 53.45 16.42
C GLU A 74 -25.16 54.55 17.34
N GLY A 75 -23.91 54.93 17.08
CA GLY A 75 -23.35 56.21 17.55
C GLY A 75 -21.83 56.32 17.46
N ASP A 76 -21.36 57.01 16.42
CA ASP A 76 -20.01 57.51 16.18
C ASP A 76 -19.42 58.26 17.39
N THR A 77 -18.23 57.89 17.88
CA THR A 77 -17.40 58.78 18.72
C THR A 77 -15.92 58.36 18.70
N ASP A 78 -15.06 59.35 18.39
CA ASP A 78 -13.59 59.38 18.50
C ASP A 78 -13.03 58.57 19.69
N TYR A 79 -12.07 57.68 19.40
CA TYR A 79 -11.22 57.07 20.43
C TYR A 79 -9.75 57.02 19.95
N ASP A 80 -9.17 58.20 19.71
CA ASP A 80 -7.73 58.38 19.40
C ASP A 80 -6.90 58.63 20.68
N SER A 81 -7.14 57.87 21.76
CA SER A 81 -6.49 58.12 23.06
C SER A 81 -6.08 56.86 23.84
N LEU A 82 -5.67 55.81 23.13
CA LEU A 82 -5.12 54.59 23.77
C LEU A 82 -3.83 54.07 23.12
N SER A 83 -3.18 54.88 22.27
CA SER A 83 -1.92 54.54 21.59
C SER A 83 -0.66 54.75 22.45
N ASP A 84 -0.74 55.52 23.54
CA ASP A 84 0.43 55.96 24.32
C ASP A 84 0.83 55.02 25.50
N TYR A 85 0.22 53.84 25.62
CA TYR A 85 0.50 52.91 26.75
C TYR A 85 1.01 51.52 26.33
N LEU A 86 1.36 51.30 25.06
CA LEU A 86 1.92 50.03 24.58
C LEU A 86 3.42 50.18 24.29
N THR A 87 4.27 49.51 25.07
CA THR A 87 5.69 49.30 24.76
C THR A 87 5.84 48.29 23.62
N GLU A 88 6.88 48.45 22.78
CA GLU A 88 7.12 47.65 21.56
C GLU A 88 7.19 46.12 21.78
N ASP A 89 7.42 45.66 23.02
CA ASP A 89 7.51 44.24 23.39
C ASP A 89 6.15 43.53 23.65
N ASP A 90 5.03 44.27 23.73
CA ASP A 90 3.67 43.68 23.96
C ASP A 90 2.88 43.47 22.64
N ILE A 91 3.51 43.65 21.49
CA ILE A 91 2.89 43.42 20.19
C ILE A 91 3.04 41.93 19.86
N PRO A 92 1.94 41.14 19.81
CA PRO A 92 2.04 39.72 19.49
C PRO A 92 2.62 39.51 18.08
N ASP A 93 3.47 38.49 17.91
CA ASP A 93 4.18 38.18 16.65
C ASP A 93 3.28 38.13 15.40
N TYR A 94 1.99 37.81 15.55
CA TYR A 94 1.03 37.78 14.45
C TYR A 94 0.76 39.16 13.83
N LYS A 95 1.05 40.26 14.53
CA LYS A 95 0.95 41.64 14.01
C LYS A 95 2.23 42.17 13.37
N LEU A 96 3.37 41.54 13.67
CA LEU A 96 4.70 41.87 13.10
C LEU A 96 4.97 41.15 11.77
N GLN A 97 4.12 40.20 11.37
CA GLN A 97 4.10 39.70 10.00
C GLN A 97 3.51 40.77 9.08
N GLU A 98 4.37 41.69 8.62
CA GLU A 98 4.08 42.54 7.48
C GLU A 98 3.50 41.69 6.35
N ASN A 99 2.28 42.06 5.94
CA ASN A 99 1.54 41.44 4.86
C ASN A 99 2.14 41.85 3.49
N ASN A 100 3.41 41.52 3.30
CA ASN A 100 4.18 41.73 2.07
C ASN A 100 4.36 40.42 1.30
N ARG A 101 3.39 39.50 1.42
CA ARG A 101 3.17 38.49 0.38
C ARG A 101 2.24 39.11 -0.65
N SER A 102 2.82 39.38 -1.82
CA SER A 102 2.09 39.78 -3.02
C SER A 102 0.79 39.00 -3.16
N LYS A 103 -0.26 39.69 -3.60
CA LYS A 103 -1.63 39.24 -3.92
C LYS A 103 -1.69 38.14 -5.02
N GLY A 104 -0.82 37.14 -4.96
CA GLY A 104 -0.61 36.12 -6.00
C GLY A 104 -0.19 34.74 -5.49
N GLU A 105 -0.01 34.53 -4.18
CA GLU A 105 0.19 33.19 -3.60
C GLU A 105 -1.04 32.80 -2.78
N GLN A 106 -2.20 32.72 -3.42
CA GLN A 106 -3.14 31.67 -3.02
C GLN A 106 -2.37 30.36 -3.22
N ALA A 107 -2.37 29.46 -2.23
CA ALA A 107 -2.02 28.08 -2.49
C ALA A 107 -2.82 27.70 -3.74
N GLU A 108 -2.14 27.42 -4.86
CA GLU A 108 -2.81 26.99 -6.07
C GLU A 108 -3.73 25.87 -5.61
N GLU A 109 -5.05 26.09 -5.66
CA GLU A 109 -6.00 24.99 -5.57
C GLU A 109 -5.59 24.11 -6.71
N ILE A 110 -4.84 23.04 -6.41
CA ILE A 110 -4.45 22.05 -7.40
C ILE A 110 -5.80 21.58 -7.93
N PRO A 111 -6.17 21.92 -9.18
CA PRO A 111 -7.43 21.46 -9.69
C PRO A 111 -7.32 19.94 -9.69
N PHE A 112 -8.10 19.29 -8.84
CA PHE A 112 -8.28 17.86 -8.95
C PHE A 112 -8.83 17.64 -10.34
N SER A 113 -8.00 17.08 -11.23
CA SER A 113 -8.48 16.61 -12.50
C SER A 113 -9.48 15.51 -12.17
N ASP A 114 -10.77 15.77 -12.42
CA ASP A 114 -11.74 14.70 -12.57
C ASP A 114 -11.21 13.83 -13.71
N ALA A 115 -10.53 12.74 -13.32
CA ALA A 115 -10.15 11.72 -14.25
C ALA A 115 -11.46 11.12 -14.75
N THR A 116 -11.85 11.48 -15.97
CA THR A 116 -13.04 10.91 -16.61
C THR A 116 -12.90 9.39 -16.57
N SER A 117 -13.86 8.74 -15.94
CA SER A 117 -13.80 7.29 -15.75
C SER A 117 -13.91 6.60 -17.11
N PHE A 118 -13.21 5.47 -17.28
CA PHE A 118 -13.43 4.55 -18.41
C PHE A 118 -14.92 4.28 -18.65
N TYR A 119 -15.68 4.07 -17.57
CA TYR A 119 -17.13 3.89 -17.63
C TYR A 119 -17.86 5.15 -18.12
N GLU A 120 -17.37 6.33 -17.77
CA GLU A 120 -17.96 7.61 -18.16
C GLU A 120 -17.75 7.91 -19.65
N ILE A 121 -16.55 7.63 -20.19
CA ILE A 121 -16.26 7.74 -21.63
C ILE A 121 -17.15 6.79 -22.44
N LEU A 122 -17.31 5.54 -21.98
CA LEU A 122 -18.21 4.59 -22.65
C LEU A 122 -19.68 5.00 -22.56
N ARG A 123 -20.08 5.61 -21.44
CA ARG A 123 -21.44 6.13 -21.26
C ARG A 123 -21.71 7.32 -22.17
N GLU A 124 -20.73 8.20 -22.36
CA GLU A 124 -20.81 9.31 -23.31
C GLU A 124 -20.97 8.78 -24.74
N GLN A 125 -20.15 7.80 -25.15
CA GLN A 125 -20.25 7.15 -26.47
C GLN A 125 -21.59 6.42 -26.67
N LEU A 126 -22.14 5.82 -25.60
CA LEU A 126 -23.48 5.22 -25.64
C LEU A 126 -24.55 6.30 -25.88
N GLY A 127 -24.40 7.48 -25.29
CA GLY A 127 -25.29 8.63 -25.48
C GLY A 127 -25.24 9.24 -26.88
N GLU A 128 -24.12 9.10 -27.60
CA GLU A 128 -23.98 9.57 -28.98
C GLU A 128 -24.65 8.65 -30.02
N ARG A 129 -24.94 7.39 -29.66
CA ARG A 129 -25.65 6.45 -30.55
C ARG A 129 -27.16 6.56 -30.40
N ASN A 130 -27.86 6.54 -31.54
CA ASN A 130 -29.32 6.42 -31.58
C ASN A 130 -29.75 4.98 -31.33
N LEU A 131 -29.92 4.60 -30.07
CA LEU A 131 -30.40 3.28 -29.65
C LEU A 131 -31.84 3.36 -29.14
N THR A 132 -32.54 2.23 -29.17
CA THR A 132 -33.80 2.09 -28.44
C THR A 132 -33.54 2.12 -26.92
N GLU A 133 -34.52 2.57 -26.13
CA GLU A 133 -34.38 2.63 -24.66
C GLU A 133 -33.97 1.27 -24.06
N HIS A 134 -34.57 0.20 -24.59
CA HIS A 134 -34.24 -1.18 -24.22
C HIS A 134 -32.79 -1.56 -24.57
N GLN A 135 -32.31 -1.27 -25.77
CA GLN A 135 -30.91 -1.54 -26.15
C GLN A 135 -29.92 -0.70 -25.34
N ARG A 136 -30.30 0.52 -24.96
CA ARG A 136 -29.47 1.38 -24.13
C ARG A 136 -29.30 0.80 -22.72
N GLU A 137 -30.38 0.31 -22.11
CA GLU A 137 -30.33 -0.34 -20.80
C GLU A 137 -29.47 -1.61 -20.83
N LEU A 138 -29.61 -2.44 -21.87
CA LEU A 138 -28.77 -3.63 -22.06
C LEU A 138 -27.29 -3.27 -22.23
N ALA A 139 -26.99 -2.26 -23.05
CA ALA A 139 -25.62 -1.83 -23.29
C ALA A 139 -24.99 -1.16 -22.05
N GLU A 140 -25.74 -0.37 -21.28
CA GLU A 140 -25.28 0.22 -20.02
C GLU A 140 -24.93 -0.87 -18.99
N TYR A 141 -25.76 -1.92 -18.91
CA TYR A 141 -25.46 -3.08 -18.08
C TYR A 141 -24.23 -3.86 -18.56
N LEU A 142 -24.10 -4.07 -19.88
CA LEU A 142 -22.93 -4.72 -20.46
C LEU A 142 -21.65 -3.94 -20.18
N ILE A 143 -21.66 -2.62 -20.33
CA ILE A 143 -20.53 -1.74 -19.98
C ILE A 143 -20.18 -1.90 -18.50
N GLY A 144 -21.17 -1.91 -17.61
CA GLY A 144 -20.98 -2.14 -16.17
C GLY A 144 -20.42 -3.53 -15.82
N SER A 145 -20.60 -4.52 -16.69
CA SER A 145 -20.10 -5.89 -16.52
C SER A 145 -18.69 -6.13 -17.11
N LEU A 146 -18.10 -5.13 -17.77
CA LEU A 146 -16.72 -5.19 -18.26
C LEU A 146 -15.74 -5.09 -17.10
N ASP A 147 -14.68 -5.91 -17.17
CA ASP A 147 -13.54 -5.83 -16.26
C ASP A 147 -12.63 -4.63 -16.61
N ASP A 148 -11.70 -4.28 -15.71
CA ASP A 148 -10.70 -3.21 -15.89
C ASP A 148 -9.84 -3.36 -17.17
N ASP A 149 -9.71 -4.58 -17.69
CA ASP A 149 -8.98 -4.85 -18.94
C ASP A 149 -9.84 -4.69 -20.21
N GLY A 150 -11.14 -4.41 -20.05
CA GLY A 150 -12.12 -4.22 -21.11
C GLY A 150 -12.70 -5.51 -21.69
N LEU A 151 -12.42 -6.66 -21.09
CA LEU A 151 -12.92 -7.97 -21.51
C LEU A 151 -14.22 -8.33 -20.77
N LEU A 152 -15.10 -9.07 -21.45
CA LEU A 152 -16.34 -9.60 -20.87
C LEU A 152 -16.13 -11.06 -20.47
N ARG A 153 -15.83 -11.32 -19.19
CA ARG A 153 -15.62 -12.70 -18.70
C ARG A 153 -16.91 -13.45 -18.40
N LYS A 154 -18.00 -12.73 -18.14
CA LYS A 154 -19.31 -13.32 -17.87
C LYS A 154 -19.97 -13.82 -19.16
N SER A 155 -20.68 -14.94 -19.09
CA SER A 155 -21.46 -15.43 -20.23
C SER A 155 -22.72 -14.58 -20.42
N LEU A 156 -23.19 -14.47 -21.67
CA LEU A 156 -24.42 -13.75 -22.00
C LEU A 156 -25.65 -14.37 -21.31
N GLU A 157 -25.67 -15.68 -21.12
CA GLU A 157 -26.69 -16.38 -20.33
C GLU A 157 -26.76 -15.86 -18.88
N SER A 158 -25.61 -15.77 -18.20
CA SER A 158 -25.54 -15.28 -16.81
C SER A 158 -25.94 -13.81 -16.71
N ILE A 159 -25.59 -13.00 -17.72
CA ILE A 159 -25.95 -11.58 -17.79
C ILE A 159 -27.46 -11.43 -18.00
N GLY A 160 -28.06 -12.26 -18.86
CA GLY A 160 -29.51 -12.28 -19.09
C GLY A 160 -30.30 -12.66 -17.84
N ASP A 161 -29.85 -13.70 -17.12
CA ASP A 161 -30.44 -14.10 -15.84
C ASP A 161 -30.33 -12.99 -14.78
N GLU A 162 -29.17 -12.34 -14.67
CA GLU A 162 -28.97 -11.22 -13.75
C GLU A 162 -29.88 -10.03 -14.12
N LEU A 163 -30.00 -9.68 -15.40
CA LEU A 163 -30.91 -8.62 -15.88
C LEU A 163 -32.37 -8.91 -15.57
N ALA A 164 -32.81 -10.16 -15.71
CA ALA A 164 -34.17 -10.58 -15.38
C ALA A 164 -34.45 -10.45 -13.87
N ILE A 165 -33.46 -10.70 -13.02
CA ILE A 165 -33.58 -10.64 -11.55
C ILE A 165 -33.51 -9.20 -11.04
N TYR A 166 -32.53 -8.41 -11.50
CA TYR A 166 -32.24 -7.09 -10.95
C TYR A 166 -33.02 -5.96 -11.62
N ALA A 167 -33.18 -6.02 -12.95
CA ALA A 167 -33.86 -4.97 -13.72
C ALA A 167 -35.29 -5.35 -14.11
N GLY A 168 -35.67 -6.62 -13.95
CA GLY A 168 -36.98 -7.12 -14.39
C GLY A 168 -37.15 -7.13 -15.92
N ILE A 169 -36.03 -7.05 -16.65
CA ILE A 169 -35.99 -7.02 -18.11
C ILE A 169 -35.70 -8.42 -18.61
N ASN A 170 -36.63 -9.00 -19.39
CA ASN A 170 -36.39 -10.27 -20.07
C ASN A 170 -35.63 -9.98 -21.37
N ALA A 171 -34.30 -10.04 -21.30
CA ALA A 171 -33.45 -9.94 -22.47
C ALA A 171 -33.30 -11.31 -23.12
N THR A 172 -33.53 -11.40 -24.43
CA THR A 172 -33.16 -12.61 -25.18
C THR A 172 -31.65 -12.63 -25.47
N GLU A 173 -31.07 -13.81 -25.66
CA GLU A 173 -29.65 -13.93 -26.04
C GLU A 173 -29.32 -13.16 -27.32
N GLU A 174 -30.25 -13.15 -28.29
CA GLU A 174 -30.09 -12.43 -29.55
C GLU A 174 -30.00 -10.91 -29.33
N GLU A 175 -30.85 -10.34 -28.49
CA GLU A 175 -30.82 -8.91 -28.15
C GLU A 175 -29.55 -8.52 -27.38
N LEU A 176 -29.07 -9.41 -26.49
CA LEU A 176 -27.79 -9.22 -25.80
C LEU A 176 -26.60 -9.28 -26.74
N GLU A 177 -26.63 -10.15 -27.75
CA GLU A 177 -25.59 -10.19 -28.79
C GLU A 177 -25.59 -8.94 -29.68
N GLU A 178 -26.76 -8.41 -30.02
CA GLU A 178 -26.86 -7.13 -30.73
C GLU A 178 -26.30 -5.97 -29.89
N ALA A 179 -26.69 -5.89 -28.62
CA ALA A 179 -26.16 -4.89 -27.68
C ALA A 179 -24.64 -5.05 -27.49
N LEU A 180 -24.13 -6.28 -27.41
CA LEU A 180 -22.70 -6.55 -27.33
C LEU A 180 -21.96 -6.06 -28.56
N ARG A 181 -22.48 -6.29 -29.78
CA ARG A 181 -21.86 -5.78 -31.02
C ARG A 181 -21.78 -4.26 -31.02
N ILE A 182 -22.80 -3.59 -30.50
CA ILE A 182 -22.80 -2.13 -30.36
C ILE A 182 -21.67 -1.68 -29.43
N VAL A 183 -21.49 -2.37 -28.28
CA VAL A 183 -20.39 -2.09 -27.34
C VAL A 183 -19.03 -2.43 -27.95
N GLN A 184 -18.92 -3.48 -28.77
CA GLN A 184 -17.67 -3.88 -29.44
C GLN A 184 -17.20 -2.88 -30.50
N ASP A 185 -18.10 -2.06 -31.03
CA ASP A 185 -17.77 -0.99 -31.98
C ASP A 185 -17.21 0.28 -31.29
N PHE A 186 -17.32 0.40 -29.97
CA PHE A 186 -16.87 1.57 -29.23
C PHE A 186 -15.34 1.73 -29.26
N ASP A 187 -14.89 2.93 -28.87
CA ASP A 187 -13.47 3.26 -28.78
C ASP A 187 -13.01 3.21 -27.32
N PRO A 188 -11.94 2.47 -26.99
CA PRO A 188 -10.99 1.76 -27.86
C PRO A 188 -11.47 0.43 -28.50
N PRO A 189 -10.93 0.02 -29.67
CA PRO A 189 -11.33 -1.22 -30.33
C PRO A 189 -10.93 -2.49 -29.56
N GLY A 190 -11.81 -3.48 -29.56
CA GLY A 190 -11.61 -4.75 -28.86
C GLY A 190 -12.23 -4.81 -27.46
N LEU A 191 -12.99 -3.79 -27.07
CA LEU A 191 -13.85 -3.79 -25.88
C LEU A 191 -14.98 -4.81 -26.01
N GLY A 192 -15.41 -5.39 -24.89
CA GLY A 192 -16.53 -6.34 -24.88
C GLY A 192 -16.20 -7.68 -25.56
N ALA A 193 -14.93 -7.99 -25.77
CA ALA A 193 -14.51 -9.29 -26.25
C ALA A 193 -14.58 -10.33 -25.12
N ARG A 194 -15.03 -11.55 -25.43
CA ARG A 194 -15.12 -12.66 -24.48
C ARG A 194 -13.77 -13.34 -24.25
N SER A 195 -12.84 -13.16 -25.20
CA SER A 195 -11.50 -13.72 -25.15
C SER A 195 -10.47 -12.76 -25.76
N LEU A 196 -9.19 -12.95 -25.41
CA LEU A 196 -8.10 -12.19 -26.03
C LEU A 196 -8.03 -12.42 -27.55
N GLN A 197 -8.35 -13.63 -28.00
CA GLN A 197 -8.41 -13.96 -29.42
C GLN A 197 -9.48 -13.10 -30.12
N GLU A 198 -10.69 -13.02 -29.55
CA GLU A 198 -11.77 -12.19 -30.07
C GLU A 198 -11.42 -10.69 -30.03
N CYS A 199 -10.75 -10.23 -28.97
CA CYS A 199 -10.28 -8.84 -28.83
C CYS A 199 -9.37 -8.44 -30.01
N LEU A 200 -8.36 -9.27 -30.30
CA LEU A 200 -7.43 -9.04 -31.41
C LEU A 200 -8.14 -9.13 -32.77
N LEU A 201 -9.09 -10.06 -32.93
CA LEU A 201 -9.88 -10.17 -34.16
C LEU A 201 -10.76 -8.93 -34.39
N ILE A 202 -11.38 -8.38 -33.35
CA ILE A 202 -12.17 -7.14 -33.46
C ILE A 202 -11.27 -5.97 -33.91
N GLN A 203 -10.07 -5.86 -33.34
CA GLN A 203 -9.10 -4.82 -33.73
C GLN A 203 -8.64 -4.98 -35.19
N ILE A 204 -8.34 -6.21 -35.63
CA ILE A 204 -7.95 -6.49 -37.02
C ILE A 204 -9.10 -6.19 -37.99
N ARG A 205 -10.33 -6.60 -37.64
CA ARG A 205 -11.52 -6.32 -38.48
C ARG A 205 -11.76 -4.82 -38.62
N ARG A 206 -11.56 -4.04 -37.56
CA ARG A 206 -11.66 -2.58 -37.63
C ARG A 206 -10.56 -1.98 -38.50
N LYS A 207 -9.31 -2.45 -38.39
CA LYS A 207 -8.22 -2.06 -39.30
C LYS A 207 -8.54 -2.37 -40.76
N LYS A 208 -9.14 -3.54 -41.05
CA LYS A 208 -9.58 -3.93 -42.40
C LYS A 208 -10.63 -2.98 -42.98
N GLN A 209 -11.53 -2.47 -42.14
CA GLN A 209 -12.51 -1.47 -42.56
C GLN A 209 -11.87 -0.12 -42.89
N SER A 210 -10.82 0.29 -42.17
CA SER A 210 -10.15 1.58 -42.37
C SER A 210 -9.08 1.59 -43.49
N HIS A 211 -8.34 0.49 -43.66
CA HIS A 211 -7.20 0.42 -44.59
C HIS A 211 -7.47 -0.38 -45.88
N GLY A 212 -8.65 -1.00 -46.01
CA GLY A 212 -9.02 -1.80 -47.18
C GLY A 212 -8.52 -3.26 -47.12
N THR A 213 -8.65 -3.97 -48.25
CA THR A 213 -8.31 -5.40 -48.36
C THR A 213 -6.82 -5.59 -48.62
N ASP A 214 -5.99 -5.36 -47.59
CA ASP A 214 -4.57 -5.72 -47.66
C ASP A 214 -4.38 -7.23 -47.42
N PRO A 215 -3.63 -7.96 -48.27
CA PRO A 215 -3.36 -9.39 -48.08
C PRO A 215 -2.70 -9.70 -46.72
N LEU A 216 -1.99 -8.72 -46.15
CA LEU A 216 -1.36 -8.83 -44.84
C LEU A 216 -2.40 -8.94 -43.72
N LEU A 217 -3.48 -8.16 -43.77
CA LEU A 217 -4.54 -8.18 -42.76
C LEU A 217 -5.34 -9.49 -42.79
N GLU A 218 -5.51 -10.09 -43.98
CA GLU A 218 -6.14 -11.41 -44.11
C GLU A 218 -5.26 -12.49 -43.48
N THR A 219 -3.94 -12.38 -43.70
CA THR A 219 -2.96 -13.27 -43.08
C THR A 219 -2.97 -13.13 -41.55
N GLU A 220 -3.08 -11.90 -41.02
CA GLU A 220 -3.20 -11.67 -39.57
C GLU A 220 -4.48 -12.29 -38.98
N GLU A 221 -5.62 -12.11 -39.65
CA GLU A 221 -6.90 -12.71 -39.25
C GLU A 221 -6.82 -14.24 -39.25
N GLU A 222 -6.21 -14.84 -40.27
CA GLU A 222 -5.99 -16.30 -40.36
C GLU A 222 -5.05 -16.83 -39.26
N ILE A 223 -3.95 -16.13 -38.97
CA ILE A 223 -3.02 -16.49 -37.89
C ILE A 223 -3.74 -16.54 -36.55
N ILE A 224 -4.54 -15.51 -36.23
CA ILE A 224 -5.21 -15.40 -34.94
C ILE A 224 -6.45 -16.31 -34.87
N SER A 225 -7.18 -16.51 -35.96
CA SER A 225 -8.37 -17.38 -35.96
C SER A 225 -8.01 -18.87 -35.91
N GLU A 226 -7.05 -19.33 -36.72
CA GLU A 226 -6.76 -20.76 -36.88
C GLU A 226 -5.54 -21.26 -36.10
N CYS A 227 -4.62 -20.36 -35.73
CA CYS A 227 -3.31 -20.73 -35.15
C CYS A 227 -3.00 -20.03 -33.82
N TYR A 228 -4.03 -19.66 -33.04
CA TYR A 228 -3.86 -18.96 -31.76
C TYR A 228 -3.03 -19.75 -30.73
N GLU A 229 -3.26 -21.07 -30.60
CA GLU A 229 -2.51 -21.90 -29.66
C GLU A 229 -1.02 -22.02 -30.04
N GLU A 230 -0.74 -22.14 -31.34
CA GLU A 230 0.62 -22.16 -31.85
C GLU A 230 1.31 -20.80 -31.71
N PHE A 231 0.55 -19.71 -31.88
CA PHE A 231 1.01 -18.34 -31.74
C PHE A 231 1.42 -18.04 -30.29
N THR A 232 0.56 -18.35 -29.31
CA THR A 232 0.88 -18.18 -27.89
C THR A 232 2.08 -19.00 -27.42
N ARG A 233 2.32 -20.16 -28.04
CA ARG A 233 3.48 -21.04 -27.77
C ARG A 233 4.74 -20.70 -28.57
N LYS A 234 4.72 -19.64 -29.39
CA LYS A 234 5.82 -19.22 -30.28
C LYS A 234 6.29 -20.30 -31.26
N HIS A 235 5.39 -21.17 -31.73
CA HIS A 235 5.73 -22.22 -32.70
C HIS A 235 5.65 -21.71 -34.15
N TRP A 236 6.46 -20.71 -34.50
CA TRP A 236 6.44 -20.01 -35.78
C TRP A 236 6.52 -20.95 -37.00
N GLU A 237 7.42 -21.94 -36.96
CA GLU A 237 7.59 -22.91 -38.05
C GLU A 237 6.32 -23.73 -38.36
N LYS A 238 5.49 -24.00 -37.34
CA LYS A 238 4.23 -24.74 -37.55
C LYS A 238 3.17 -23.87 -38.20
N ILE A 239 3.12 -22.59 -37.85
CA ILE A 239 2.19 -21.61 -38.40
C ILE A 239 2.49 -21.38 -39.88
N ILE A 240 3.76 -21.13 -40.21
CA ILE A 240 4.24 -20.94 -41.59
C ILE A 240 3.89 -22.15 -42.47
N LYS A 241 4.10 -23.38 -41.97
CA LYS A 241 3.77 -24.60 -42.70
C LYS A 241 2.26 -24.84 -42.84
N LYS A 242 1.46 -24.45 -41.84
CA LYS A 242 0.01 -24.67 -41.83
C LYS A 242 -0.71 -23.69 -42.76
N LEU A 243 -0.28 -22.43 -42.79
CA LEU A 243 -0.85 -21.38 -43.63
C LEU A 243 -0.18 -21.26 -45.01
N GLY A 244 0.96 -21.94 -45.23
CA GLY A 244 1.67 -21.91 -46.51
C GLY A 244 2.27 -20.55 -46.85
N LEU A 245 2.66 -19.78 -45.83
CA LEU A 245 3.17 -18.41 -45.96
C LEU A 245 4.68 -18.40 -46.22
N ASP A 246 5.16 -17.35 -46.88
CA ASP A 246 6.60 -17.04 -46.90
C ASP A 246 7.06 -16.52 -45.54
N GLU A 247 8.29 -16.86 -45.12
CA GLU A 247 8.85 -16.41 -43.84
C GLU A 247 8.85 -14.88 -43.72
N GLU A 248 9.18 -14.16 -44.80
CA GLU A 248 9.17 -12.68 -44.81
C GLU A 248 7.78 -12.08 -44.59
N HIS A 249 6.73 -12.69 -45.17
CA HIS A 249 5.35 -12.25 -44.99
C HIS A 249 4.86 -12.54 -43.57
N PHE A 250 5.23 -13.71 -43.03
CA PHE A 250 4.91 -14.07 -41.65
C PHE A 250 5.52 -13.10 -40.63
N TYR A 251 6.80 -12.74 -40.77
CA TYR A 251 7.44 -11.80 -39.85
C TYR A 251 6.84 -10.38 -39.93
N LYS A 252 6.42 -9.93 -41.11
CA LYS A 252 5.70 -8.66 -41.26
C LYS A 252 4.35 -8.69 -40.55
N ALA A 253 3.57 -9.77 -40.72
CA ALA A 253 2.29 -9.96 -40.03
C ALA A 253 2.49 -10.03 -38.51
N LEU A 254 3.56 -10.69 -38.05
CA LEU A 254 3.91 -10.76 -36.64
C LEU A 254 4.20 -9.37 -36.05
N GLU A 255 4.97 -8.55 -36.75
CA GLU A 255 5.29 -7.19 -36.32
C GLU A 255 4.03 -6.33 -36.17
N GLU A 256 3.09 -6.44 -37.10
CA GLU A 256 1.80 -5.73 -37.03
C GLU A 256 0.89 -6.27 -35.90
N ILE A 257 0.82 -7.59 -35.70
CA ILE A 257 0.08 -8.18 -34.58
C ILE A 257 0.65 -7.71 -33.24
N THR A 258 1.98 -7.58 -33.12
CA THR A 258 2.61 -7.10 -31.88
C THR A 258 2.32 -5.63 -31.57
N LYS A 259 1.84 -4.83 -32.54
CA LYS A 259 1.39 -3.45 -32.33
C LYS A 259 -0.05 -3.36 -31.82
N LEU A 260 -0.82 -4.44 -31.86
CA LEU A 260 -2.20 -4.48 -31.35
C LEU A 260 -2.21 -4.42 -29.82
N ASN A 261 -3.26 -3.82 -29.24
CA ASN A 261 -3.37 -3.67 -27.80
C ASN A 261 -4.18 -4.83 -27.20
N PRO A 262 -3.57 -5.75 -26.43
CA PRO A 262 -4.28 -6.90 -25.85
C PRO A 262 -5.24 -6.52 -24.71
N ARG A 263 -5.18 -5.27 -24.19
CA ARG A 263 -6.00 -4.79 -23.08
C ARG A 263 -6.47 -3.36 -23.34
N PRO A 264 -7.52 -3.18 -24.16
CA PRO A 264 -8.01 -1.86 -24.51
C PRO A 264 -8.50 -1.06 -23.28
N GLY A 265 -9.07 -1.73 -22.27
CA GLY A 265 -9.53 -1.07 -21.03
C GLY A 265 -8.40 -0.47 -20.19
N ALA A 266 -7.20 -1.06 -20.21
CA ALA A 266 -6.08 -0.60 -19.40
C ALA A 266 -5.54 0.77 -19.83
N SER A 267 -5.62 1.12 -21.13
CA SER A 267 -5.15 2.41 -21.63
C SER A 267 -6.06 3.59 -21.24
N LEU A 268 -7.33 3.32 -20.93
CA LEU A 268 -8.27 4.31 -20.41
C LEU A 268 -8.33 4.27 -18.87
N GLY A 269 -8.16 3.08 -18.29
CA GLY A 269 -8.21 2.83 -16.86
C GLY A 269 -6.96 3.24 -16.07
N GLU A 270 -5.85 3.61 -16.71
CA GLU A 270 -4.66 4.12 -15.99
C GLU A 270 -4.95 5.40 -15.18
N ALA A 271 -5.99 6.16 -15.54
CA ALA A 271 -6.43 7.32 -14.77
C ALA A 271 -7.34 6.94 -13.59
N ILE A 272 -8.01 5.78 -13.66
CA ILE A 272 -8.74 5.23 -12.53
C ILE A 272 -7.72 4.56 -11.62
N GLY A 273 -7.30 5.29 -10.60
CA GLY A 273 -7.44 4.74 -9.25
C GLY A 273 -7.03 3.28 -9.07
N ARG A 274 -5.87 2.87 -9.62
CA ARG A 274 -4.93 2.26 -8.70
C ARG A 274 -4.78 3.34 -7.66
N ASN A 275 -5.55 3.20 -6.58
CA ASN A 275 -5.04 3.47 -5.27
C ASN A 275 -3.64 2.85 -5.32
N LEU A 276 -2.62 3.63 -5.74
CA LEU A 276 -1.30 3.49 -5.20
C LEU A 276 -1.64 3.54 -3.74
N GLN A 277 -1.79 2.36 -3.13
CA GLN A 277 -2.14 2.22 -1.73
C GLN A 277 -1.12 3.12 -1.08
N GLN A 278 -1.56 4.29 -0.64
CA GLN A 278 -0.61 5.34 -0.33
C GLN A 278 0.04 4.85 0.94
N ILE A 279 1.24 4.29 0.80
CA ILE A 279 1.94 3.69 1.91
C ILE A 279 2.36 4.88 2.76
N VAL A 280 1.66 5.06 3.89
CA VAL A 280 2.06 6.03 4.90
C VAL A 280 3.18 5.38 5.70
N PRO A 281 4.43 5.86 5.58
CA PRO A 281 5.56 5.29 6.29
C PRO A 281 5.49 5.64 7.77
N ASP A 282 5.85 4.71 8.65
CA ASP A 282 5.90 4.92 10.09
C ASP A 282 7.20 5.62 10.53
N PHE A 283 8.29 5.39 9.79
CA PHE A 283 9.60 5.97 10.05
C PHE A 283 10.01 6.91 8.92
N ILE A 284 10.63 8.03 9.26
CA ILE A 284 11.24 8.96 8.32
C ILE A 284 12.72 9.07 8.69
N VAL A 285 13.59 8.73 7.74
CA VAL A 285 15.04 8.76 7.89
C VAL A 285 15.60 9.74 6.88
N ASP A 286 16.13 10.85 7.40
CA ASP A 286 16.76 11.90 6.61
C ASP A 286 18.27 11.77 6.73
N THR A 287 18.92 11.68 5.59
CA THR A 287 20.38 11.58 5.48
C THR A 287 20.90 12.92 4.97
N TYR A 288 21.78 13.57 5.72
CA TYR A 288 22.38 14.85 5.33
C TYR A 288 23.74 14.65 4.63
N ASP A 289 24.16 15.64 3.84
CA ASP A 289 25.42 15.60 3.07
C ASP A 289 26.68 15.47 3.94
N ASP A 290 26.58 15.80 5.23
CA ASP A 290 27.66 15.63 6.22
C ASP A 290 27.77 14.19 6.78
N GLY A 291 26.89 13.28 6.34
CA GLY A 291 26.83 11.90 6.79
C GLY A 291 26.11 11.69 8.11
N THR A 292 25.40 12.71 8.62
CA THR A 292 24.49 12.55 9.76
C THR A 292 23.15 11.98 9.29
N ILE A 293 22.65 11.00 10.07
CA ILE A 293 21.38 10.32 9.80
C ILE A 293 20.43 10.70 10.93
N ASN A 294 19.36 11.40 10.60
CA ASN A 294 18.30 11.73 11.55
C ASN A 294 17.12 10.78 11.37
N ILE A 295 16.54 10.34 12.48
CA ILE A 295 15.43 9.39 12.52
C ILE A 295 14.28 10.10 13.21
N SER A 296 13.11 10.09 12.57
CA SER A 296 11.87 10.57 13.19
C SER A 296 10.75 9.56 12.97
N LEU A 297 9.82 9.52 13.91
CA LEU A 297 8.58 8.76 13.77
C LEU A 297 7.54 9.66 13.10
N ASN A 298 6.82 9.12 12.12
CA ASN A 298 5.73 9.81 11.48
C ASN A 298 4.49 9.80 12.40
N ASN A 299 4.47 10.74 13.35
CA ASN A 299 3.39 10.90 14.33
C ASN A 299 2.44 12.06 13.95
N ARG A 300 2.28 12.38 12.65
CA ARG A 300 1.57 13.59 12.22
C ARG A 300 0.16 13.75 12.79
N ASN A 301 -0.57 12.65 13.04
CA ASN A 301 -1.93 12.74 13.58
C ASN A 301 -2.09 12.10 14.97
N LEU A 302 -0.98 11.79 15.68
CA LEU A 302 -1.09 11.28 17.04
C LEU A 302 -1.05 12.45 18.04
N PRO A 303 -2.16 12.74 18.76
CA PRO A 303 -2.16 13.80 19.76
C PRO A 303 -1.25 13.47 20.94
N GLU A 304 -0.68 14.49 21.58
CA GLU A 304 -0.01 14.32 22.87
C GLU A 304 -1.06 13.92 23.92
N LEU A 305 -0.95 12.70 24.44
CA LEU A 305 -1.84 12.17 25.47
C LEU A 305 -1.39 12.59 26.87
N ARG A 306 -2.32 13.14 27.66
CA ARG A 306 -2.09 13.53 29.05
C ARG A 306 -3.23 13.04 29.95
N MET A 307 -2.96 13.02 31.26
CA MET A 307 -4.00 12.77 32.25
C MET A 307 -4.78 14.05 32.54
N SER A 308 -6.10 13.92 32.64
CA SER A 308 -6.97 15.03 33.02
C SER A 308 -6.65 15.58 34.41
N ARG A 309 -6.54 16.91 34.51
CA ARG A 309 -6.26 17.62 35.76
C ARG A 309 -7.39 17.47 36.78
N ASP A 310 -8.63 17.62 36.33
CA ASP A 310 -9.82 17.52 37.16
C ASP A 310 -9.90 16.17 37.89
N PHE A 311 -9.49 15.09 37.19
CA PHE A 311 -9.44 13.75 37.76
C PHE A 311 -8.29 13.59 38.76
N THR A 312 -7.13 14.19 38.51
CA THR A 312 -6.01 14.20 39.47
C THR A 312 -6.37 14.96 40.75
N GLU A 313 -7.04 16.10 40.62
CA GLU A 313 -7.46 16.93 41.75
C GLU A 313 -8.55 16.26 42.58
N MET A 314 -9.58 15.66 41.95
CA MET A 314 -10.61 14.88 42.65
C MET A 314 -10.01 13.74 43.49
N VAL A 315 -9.04 13.00 42.93
CA VAL A 315 -8.36 11.91 43.67
C VAL A 315 -7.51 12.46 44.82
N GLU A 316 -6.84 13.59 44.64
CA GLU A 316 -6.06 14.25 45.70
C GLU A 316 -6.93 14.79 46.84
N GLU A 317 -8.07 15.42 46.54
CA GLU A 317 -8.98 15.94 47.56
C GLU A 317 -9.59 14.81 48.40
N HIS A 318 -9.98 13.71 47.76
CA HIS A 318 -10.55 12.55 48.44
C HIS A 318 -9.52 11.75 49.24
N THR A 319 -8.23 11.79 48.88
CA THR A 319 -7.15 11.18 49.67
C THR A 319 -6.76 12.01 50.89
N LYS A 320 -6.86 13.34 50.79
CA LYS A 320 -6.67 14.29 51.91
C LYS A 320 -7.84 14.22 52.92
N ASN A 321 -9.08 14.04 52.46
CA ASN A 321 -10.29 13.98 53.29
C ASN A 321 -10.73 12.54 53.69
N LYS A 322 -9.84 11.77 54.31
CA LYS A 322 -10.11 10.37 54.76
C LYS A 322 -11.23 10.21 55.80
N ALA A 323 -11.63 11.27 56.49
CA ALA A 323 -12.53 11.21 57.65
C ALA A 323 -14.04 11.13 57.31
N ASN A 324 -14.47 11.53 56.12
CA ASN A 324 -15.88 11.61 55.70
C ASN A 324 -16.18 10.77 54.45
N GLN A 325 -15.84 9.47 54.45
CA GLN A 325 -16.09 8.61 53.29
C GLN A 325 -17.38 7.78 53.43
N SER A 326 -18.42 8.14 52.67
CA SER A 326 -19.60 7.31 52.38
C SER A 326 -19.19 6.06 51.59
N LYS A 327 -19.97 4.96 51.67
CA LYS A 327 -19.72 3.73 50.91
C LYS A 327 -19.74 3.97 49.39
N GLU A 328 -20.62 4.86 48.92
CA GLU A 328 -20.71 5.30 47.52
C GLU A 328 -19.47 6.11 47.10
N SER A 329 -18.94 6.97 47.97
CA SER A 329 -17.71 7.72 47.68
C SER A 329 -16.48 6.83 47.54
N LYS A 330 -16.45 5.68 48.24
CA LYS A 330 -15.36 4.69 48.10
C LYS A 330 -15.44 3.91 46.79
N GLU A 331 -16.66 3.61 46.34
CA GLU A 331 -16.90 2.91 45.07
C GLU A 331 -16.60 3.82 43.87
N ALA A 332 -17.05 5.09 43.93
CA ALA A 332 -16.68 6.11 42.95
C ALA A 332 -15.16 6.34 42.91
N MET A 333 -14.49 6.40 44.06
CA MET A 333 -13.03 6.52 44.13
C MET A 333 -12.30 5.31 43.52
N MET A 334 -12.82 4.10 43.75
CA MET A 334 -12.23 2.89 43.17
C MET A 334 -12.39 2.87 41.65
N PHE A 335 -13.53 3.33 41.14
CA PHE A 335 -13.77 3.51 39.71
C PHE A 335 -12.85 4.56 39.08
N LEU A 336 -12.74 5.75 39.71
CA LEU A 336 -11.86 6.83 39.25
C LEU A 336 -10.40 6.36 39.23
N LYS A 337 -9.94 5.70 40.30
CA LYS A 337 -8.60 5.15 40.36
C LYS A 337 -8.35 4.10 39.28
N GLN A 338 -9.30 3.20 39.01
CA GLN A 338 -9.16 2.22 37.93
C GLN A 338 -9.06 2.88 36.55
N LYS A 339 -9.84 3.93 36.29
CA LYS A 339 -9.79 4.70 35.04
C LYS A 339 -8.49 5.50 34.89
N MET A 340 -7.98 6.07 35.98
CA MET A 340 -6.66 6.70 36.02
C MET A 340 -5.52 5.71 35.82
N ASP A 341 -5.54 4.56 36.50
CA ASP A 341 -4.53 3.51 36.34
C ASP A 341 -4.54 2.95 34.90
N ALA A 342 -5.72 2.86 34.27
CA ALA A 342 -5.87 2.48 32.87
C ALA A 342 -5.33 3.57 31.91
N ALA A 343 -5.63 4.86 32.16
CA ALA A 343 -5.12 5.98 31.37
C ALA A 343 -3.60 6.05 31.43
N GLN A 344 -3.03 6.00 32.64
CA GLN A 344 -1.59 6.02 32.87
C GLN A 344 -0.90 4.83 32.20
N GLY A 345 -1.47 3.62 32.36
CA GLY A 345 -0.96 2.42 31.71
C GLY A 345 -1.00 2.50 30.17
N PHE A 346 -2.02 3.16 29.60
CA PHE A 346 -2.10 3.39 28.16
C PHE A 346 -1.04 4.39 27.68
N ILE A 347 -0.89 5.52 28.37
CA ILE A 347 0.16 6.53 28.07
C ILE A 347 1.54 5.89 28.13
N ASP A 348 1.82 5.11 29.17
CA ASP A 348 3.11 4.44 29.34
C ASP A 348 3.34 3.39 28.25
N ALA A 349 2.29 2.67 27.83
CA ALA A 349 2.38 1.73 26.72
C ALA A 349 2.67 2.41 25.38
N VAL A 350 2.06 3.58 25.11
CA VAL A 350 2.33 4.38 23.91
C VAL A 350 3.77 4.90 23.90
N LYS A 351 4.25 5.43 25.03
CA LYS A 351 5.66 5.87 25.18
C LYS A 351 6.63 4.70 25.02
N GLN A 352 6.33 3.55 25.62
CA GLN A 352 7.16 2.35 25.46
C GLN A 352 7.20 1.89 24.01
N ARG A 353 6.07 1.94 23.28
CA ARG A 353 6.03 1.66 21.85
C ARG A 353 6.94 2.59 21.08
N GLN A 354 6.84 3.91 21.27
CA GLN A 354 7.69 4.89 20.58
C GLN A 354 9.18 4.64 20.83
N ASN A 355 9.57 4.42 22.10
CA ASN A 355 10.95 4.12 22.46
C ASN A 355 11.46 2.81 21.81
N THR A 356 10.62 1.77 21.81
CA THR A 356 10.97 0.47 21.21
C THR A 356 11.15 0.59 19.70
N LEU A 357 10.24 1.30 19.01
CA LEU A 357 10.32 1.57 17.58
C LEU A 357 11.60 2.35 17.24
N MET A 358 11.88 3.43 17.97
CA MET A 358 13.05 4.27 17.77
C MET A 358 14.36 3.50 17.98
N THR A 359 14.46 2.75 19.09
CA THR A 359 15.66 1.96 19.42
C THR A 359 15.90 0.85 18.39
N THR A 360 14.83 0.19 17.94
CA THR A 360 14.92 -0.86 16.92
C THR A 360 15.36 -0.28 15.58
N MET A 361 14.79 0.85 15.16
CA MET A 361 15.15 1.50 13.91
C MET A 361 16.58 2.02 13.91
N GLN A 362 17.01 2.62 15.02
CA GLN A 362 18.39 3.09 15.18
C GLN A 362 19.39 1.93 15.10
N ALA A 363 19.09 0.78 15.71
CA ALA A 363 19.93 -0.40 15.59
C ALA A 363 20.01 -0.93 14.15
N ILE A 364 18.92 -0.90 13.40
CA ILE A 364 18.88 -1.28 11.98
C ILE A 364 19.75 -0.32 11.15
N ILE A 365 19.64 0.99 11.37
CA ILE A 365 20.44 2.01 10.67
C ILE A 365 21.91 1.87 10.99
N ASP A 366 22.28 1.61 12.23
CA ASP A 366 23.67 1.38 12.63
C ASP A 366 24.29 0.18 11.90
N LEU A 367 23.54 -0.91 11.76
CA LEU A 367 23.98 -2.14 11.09
C LEU A 367 24.03 -1.97 9.56
N GLN A 368 23.09 -1.20 9.00
CA GLN A 368 22.92 -0.95 7.56
C GLN A 368 23.41 0.44 7.13
N ARG A 369 24.30 1.06 7.90
CA ARG A 369 24.76 2.43 7.67
C ARG A 369 25.25 2.71 6.23
N PRO A 370 25.98 1.80 5.56
CA PRO A 370 26.39 2.01 4.17
C PRO A 370 25.23 2.25 3.20
N PHE A 371 24.12 1.51 3.36
CA PHE A 371 22.94 1.68 2.52
C PHE A 371 22.27 3.03 2.73
N PHE A 372 22.12 3.48 3.98
CA PHE A 372 21.47 4.76 4.26
C PHE A 372 22.30 5.98 3.78
N LEU A 373 23.62 5.83 3.62
CA LEU A 373 24.48 6.91 3.14
C LEU A 373 24.56 7.02 1.61
N GLU A 374 24.61 5.90 0.90
CA GLU A 374 24.82 5.89 -0.56
C GLU A 374 23.53 5.56 -1.34
N GLY A 375 22.57 4.88 -0.72
CA GLY A 375 21.32 4.44 -1.33
C GLY A 375 21.43 3.23 -2.25
N ASP A 376 22.63 2.66 -2.44
CA ASP A 376 22.81 1.46 -3.26
C ASP A 376 22.37 0.20 -2.49
N GLU A 377 21.35 -0.47 -3.01
CA GLU A 377 20.82 -1.73 -2.47
C GLU A 377 21.87 -2.86 -2.37
N SER A 378 22.96 -2.79 -3.14
CA SER A 378 24.05 -3.78 -3.07
C SER A 378 24.94 -3.63 -1.83
N LEU A 379 24.92 -2.48 -1.17
CA LEU A 379 25.67 -2.25 0.06
C LEU A 379 24.94 -2.73 1.33
N LEU A 380 23.77 -3.32 1.17
CA LEU A 380 23.03 -3.94 2.27
C LEU A 380 23.80 -5.14 2.80
N ARG A 381 24.12 -5.07 4.08
CA ARG A 381 24.78 -6.17 4.79
C ARG A 381 23.75 -7.23 5.14
N PRO A 382 24.10 -8.51 5.08
CA PRO A 382 23.27 -9.54 5.67
C PRO A 382 23.00 -9.25 7.16
N MET A 383 21.75 -9.38 7.57
CA MET A 383 21.33 -9.08 8.94
C MET A 383 20.12 -9.94 9.29
N ILE A 384 20.21 -10.62 10.43
CA ILE A 384 19.11 -11.42 10.98
C ILE A 384 18.48 -10.71 12.18
N LEU A 385 17.25 -11.11 12.52
CA LEU A 385 16.52 -10.57 13.67
C LEU A 385 17.31 -10.69 15.00
N LYS A 386 18.18 -11.70 15.11
CA LYS A 386 19.04 -11.92 16.28
C LYS A 386 20.06 -10.80 16.47
N ASP A 387 20.61 -10.24 15.40
CA ASP A 387 21.66 -9.20 15.48
C ASP A 387 21.08 -7.90 16.05
N VAL A 388 19.86 -7.56 15.61
CA VAL A 388 19.11 -6.43 16.15
C VAL A 388 18.69 -6.69 17.61
N ALA A 389 18.33 -7.93 17.95
CA ALA A 389 17.98 -8.32 19.33
C ALA A 389 19.16 -8.16 20.29
N GLU A 390 20.35 -8.59 19.89
CA GLU A 390 21.57 -8.47 20.68
C GLU A 390 21.97 -7.00 20.89
N ARG A 391 21.78 -6.14 19.88
CA ARG A 391 22.13 -4.72 19.96
C ARG A 391 21.14 -3.90 20.80
N THR A 392 19.85 -4.25 20.75
CA THR A 392 18.78 -3.52 21.44
C THR A 392 18.44 -4.09 22.82
N GLY A 393 18.80 -5.34 23.11
CA GLY A 393 18.41 -6.06 24.32
C GLY A 393 16.92 -6.45 24.35
N LEU A 394 16.22 -6.36 23.22
CA LEU A 394 14.82 -6.74 23.07
C LEU A 394 14.67 -8.20 22.66
N ASP A 395 13.49 -8.78 22.92
CA ASP A 395 13.19 -10.13 22.48
C ASP A 395 13.04 -10.22 20.96
N ILE A 396 13.44 -11.35 20.38
CA ILE A 396 13.37 -11.58 18.92
C ILE A 396 11.92 -11.45 18.42
N SER A 397 10.94 -11.88 19.22
CA SER A 397 9.52 -11.75 18.84
C SER A 397 9.08 -10.30 18.77
N THR A 398 9.59 -9.41 19.63
CA THR A 398 9.30 -7.98 19.61
C THR A 398 9.81 -7.33 18.33
N ILE A 399 11.05 -7.63 17.93
CA ILE A 399 11.65 -7.09 16.69
C ILE A 399 10.93 -7.66 15.46
N SER A 400 10.58 -8.94 15.47
CA SER A 400 9.81 -9.54 14.39
C SER A 400 8.46 -8.84 14.18
N ARG A 401 7.77 -8.46 15.26
CA ARG A 401 6.50 -7.72 15.19
C ARG A 401 6.68 -6.32 14.62
N VAL A 402 7.72 -5.60 15.04
CA VAL A 402 8.05 -4.27 14.50
C VAL A 402 8.40 -4.37 13.00
N SER A 403 9.14 -5.38 12.58
CA SER A 403 9.65 -5.48 11.20
C SER A 403 8.62 -5.88 10.13
N ASN A 404 7.55 -6.60 10.49
CA ASN A 404 6.64 -7.21 9.53
C ASN A 404 5.61 -6.26 8.91
N SER A 405 5.22 -5.19 9.62
CA SER A 405 4.06 -4.36 9.24
C SER A 405 4.38 -2.86 9.24
N LYS A 406 5.65 -2.50 9.10
CA LYS A 406 6.12 -1.11 9.22
C LYS A 406 7.00 -0.73 8.03
N TYR A 407 6.87 0.51 7.61
CA TYR A 407 7.60 1.07 6.48
C TYR A 407 8.50 2.22 6.93
N VAL A 408 9.64 2.36 6.26
CA VAL A 408 10.55 3.50 6.42
C VAL A 408 10.62 4.29 5.12
N GLN A 409 10.50 5.60 5.24
CA GLN A 409 10.86 6.55 4.20
C GLN A 409 12.31 6.96 4.36
N THR A 410 13.06 6.86 3.28
CA THR A 410 14.44 7.30 3.16
C THR A 410 14.56 8.32 2.03
N ASN A 411 15.70 9.00 1.90
CA ASN A 411 16.00 9.87 0.76
C ASN A 411 15.85 9.17 -0.61
N TYR A 412 15.94 7.84 -0.65
CA TYR A 412 15.92 7.02 -1.87
C TYR A 412 14.56 6.38 -2.16
N GLY A 413 13.59 6.51 -1.25
CA GLY A 413 12.25 5.94 -1.40
C GLY A 413 11.71 5.30 -0.12
N ILE A 414 10.55 4.65 -0.25
CA ILE A 414 9.85 3.98 0.85
C ILE A 414 10.13 2.47 0.78
N TYR A 415 10.64 1.91 1.88
CA TYR A 415 11.00 0.49 1.99
C TYR A 415 10.27 -0.18 3.15
N PRO A 416 9.78 -1.42 3.00
CA PRO A 416 9.30 -2.20 4.14
C PRO A 416 10.49 -2.57 5.03
N LEU A 417 10.32 -2.54 6.36
CA LEU A 417 11.42 -2.87 7.29
C LEU A 417 11.99 -4.28 7.07
N LYS A 418 11.14 -5.23 6.68
CA LYS A 418 11.55 -6.59 6.27
C LYS A 418 12.59 -6.61 5.14
N PHE A 419 12.66 -5.56 4.32
CA PHE A 419 13.64 -5.43 3.25
C PHE A 419 15.08 -5.42 3.78
N PHE A 420 15.34 -4.90 4.98
CA PHE A 420 16.69 -4.84 5.55
C PHE A 420 17.15 -6.17 6.13
N PHE A 421 16.23 -7.10 6.37
CA PHE A 421 16.55 -8.44 6.87
C PHE A 421 16.77 -9.36 5.68
N SER A 422 18.03 -9.68 5.43
CA SER A 422 18.43 -10.61 4.39
C SER A 422 19.19 -11.77 5.01
N ASP A 423 18.82 -12.99 4.59
CA ASP A 423 19.59 -14.17 4.90
C ASP A 423 20.93 -14.07 4.15
N GLY A 424 22.01 -13.97 4.90
CA GLY A 424 23.37 -14.04 4.39
C GLY A 424 23.89 -15.47 4.36
N TYR A 425 24.78 -15.75 3.43
CA TYR A 425 25.65 -16.91 3.51
C TYR A 425 27.07 -16.41 3.77
N THR A 426 27.66 -16.80 4.89
CA THR A 426 29.07 -16.55 5.18
C THR A 426 29.90 -17.60 4.45
N THR A 427 30.75 -17.20 3.52
CA THR A 427 31.72 -18.09 2.88
C THR A 427 32.84 -18.47 3.86
N GLU A 428 33.60 -19.52 3.55
CA GLU A 428 34.72 -20.00 4.39
C GLU A 428 35.84 -18.94 4.55
N ASP A 429 35.91 -17.96 3.64
CA ASP A 429 36.84 -16.83 3.68
C ASP A 429 36.37 -15.67 4.59
N GLY A 430 35.20 -15.79 5.23
CA GLY A 430 34.67 -14.79 6.15
C GLY A 430 33.96 -13.61 5.47
N GLU A 431 33.71 -13.69 4.16
CA GLU A 431 32.88 -12.71 3.45
C GLU A 431 31.40 -13.05 3.67
N GLU A 432 30.68 -12.14 4.33
CA GLU A 432 29.24 -12.22 4.55
C GLU A 432 28.51 -11.69 3.33
N MET A 433 27.96 -12.60 2.51
CA MET A 433 27.37 -12.21 1.22
C MET A 433 25.85 -12.40 1.21
N SER A 434 25.15 -11.45 0.59
CA SER A 434 23.69 -11.42 0.59
C SER A 434 23.11 -12.21 -0.60
N VAL A 435 21.93 -12.83 -0.40
CA VAL A 435 21.17 -13.46 -1.49
C VAL A 435 20.82 -12.47 -2.61
N ARG A 436 20.85 -11.16 -2.33
CA ARG A 436 20.57 -10.09 -3.31
C ARG A 436 21.72 -9.84 -4.26
N GLU A 437 22.96 -9.83 -3.78
CA GLU A 437 24.13 -9.71 -4.64
C GLU A 437 24.21 -10.87 -5.64
N ILE A 438 23.95 -12.10 -5.16
CA ILE A 438 23.88 -13.27 -6.03
C ILE A 438 22.82 -13.08 -7.13
N ARG A 439 21.65 -12.52 -6.79
CA ARG A 439 20.59 -12.23 -7.77
C ARG A 439 20.98 -11.13 -8.75
N LYS A 440 21.67 -10.08 -8.30
CA LYS A 440 22.18 -8.98 -9.13
C LYS A 440 23.21 -9.49 -10.13
N ILE A 441 24.20 -10.25 -9.66
CA ILE A 441 25.23 -10.89 -10.50
C ILE A 441 24.58 -11.87 -11.48
N LEU A 442 23.59 -12.66 -11.03
CA LEU A 442 22.84 -13.56 -11.91
C LEU A 442 22.12 -12.77 -13.03
N LYS A 443 21.50 -11.64 -12.69
CA LYS A 443 20.83 -10.77 -13.66
C LYS A 443 21.83 -10.16 -14.64
N GLU A 444 22.95 -9.62 -14.17
CA GLU A 444 24.02 -9.09 -15.02
C GLU A 444 24.59 -10.15 -15.97
N CYS A 445 24.83 -11.38 -15.47
CA CYS A 445 25.27 -12.49 -16.31
C CYS A 445 24.26 -12.82 -17.41
N ILE A 446 22.96 -12.79 -17.10
CA ILE A 446 21.88 -13.05 -18.07
C ILE A 446 21.72 -11.89 -19.06
N ASP A 447 21.82 -10.64 -18.60
CA ASP A 447 21.73 -9.46 -19.48
C ASP A 447 22.91 -9.38 -20.46
N SER A 448 24.08 -9.88 -20.05
CA SER A 448 25.28 -9.98 -20.90
C SER A 448 25.33 -11.22 -21.81
N GLU A 449 24.30 -12.07 -21.80
CA GLU A 449 24.32 -13.33 -22.55
C GLU A 449 24.07 -13.17 -24.06
N ASP A 450 24.60 -14.10 -24.86
CA ASP A 450 24.27 -14.18 -26.28
C ASP A 450 22.86 -14.76 -26.46
N LYS A 451 21.91 -13.92 -26.91
CA LYS A 451 20.51 -14.32 -27.16
C LYS A 451 20.38 -15.49 -28.15
N LYS A 452 21.36 -15.72 -29.02
CA LYS A 452 21.33 -16.88 -29.94
C LYS A 452 21.60 -18.20 -29.23
N LYS A 453 22.33 -18.17 -28.11
CA LYS A 453 22.70 -19.32 -27.29
C LYS A 453 22.62 -18.96 -25.79
N PRO A 454 21.40 -18.84 -25.25
CA PRO A 454 21.21 -18.43 -23.86
C PRO A 454 21.83 -19.44 -22.88
N LEU A 455 22.38 -18.91 -21.79
CA LEU A 455 23.09 -19.70 -20.78
C LEU A 455 22.11 -20.60 -20.03
N THR A 456 22.47 -21.87 -19.88
CA THR A 456 21.69 -22.84 -19.11
C THR A 456 21.86 -22.62 -17.61
N ASP A 457 20.90 -23.11 -16.80
CA ASP A 457 20.97 -23.03 -15.34
C ASP A 457 22.21 -23.78 -14.77
N ASP A 458 22.79 -24.72 -15.53
CA ASP A 458 24.04 -25.41 -15.18
C ASP A 458 25.26 -24.52 -15.45
N GLU A 459 25.33 -23.87 -16.63
CA GLU A 459 26.42 -22.93 -16.98
C GLU A 459 26.42 -21.70 -16.06
N LEU A 460 25.24 -21.19 -15.69
CA LEU A 460 25.12 -20.09 -14.72
C LEU A 460 25.63 -20.50 -13.32
N ALA A 461 25.44 -21.76 -12.93
CA ALA A 461 25.96 -22.27 -11.66
C ALA A 461 27.50 -22.40 -11.69
N GLU A 462 28.09 -22.79 -12.83
CA GLU A 462 29.54 -22.83 -13.01
C GLU A 462 30.17 -21.43 -12.99
N ILE A 463 29.58 -20.45 -13.70
CA ILE A 463 30.05 -19.06 -13.70
C ILE A 463 30.00 -18.47 -12.28
N LEU A 464 28.92 -18.74 -11.54
CA LEU A 464 28.81 -18.31 -10.15
C LEU A 464 29.88 -18.98 -9.28
N LYS A 465 30.15 -20.27 -9.49
CA LYS A 465 31.21 -20.99 -8.77
C LYS A 465 32.60 -20.42 -9.07
N GLU A 466 32.89 -20.06 -10.31
CA GLU A 466 34.15 -19.40 -10.71
C GLU A 466 34.33 -18.02 -10.06
N LYS A 467 33.23 -17.28 -9.89
CA LYS A 467 33.22 -15.99 -9.18
C LYS A 467 33.27 -16.13 -7.64
N GLY A 468 33.42 -17.35 -7.11
CA GLY A 468 33.52 -17.61 -5.66
C GLY A 468 32.21 -18.01 -4.99
N TYR A 469 31.13 -18.24 -5.75
CA TYR A 469 29.80 -18.58 -5.22
C TYR A 469 29.43 -20.05 -5.50
N PRO A 470 29.73 -21.00 -4.61
CA PRO A 470 29.38 -22.41 -4.80
C PRO A 470 27.88 -22.65 -4.60
N ILE A 471 27.08 -22.40 -5.63
CA ILE A 471 25.61 -22.51 -5.60
C ILE A 471 25.15 -23.71 -6.43
N ALA A 472 24.21 -24.49 -5.89
CA ALA A 472 23.63 -25.61 -6.62
C ALA A 472 22.68 -25.12 -7.74
N ARG A 473 22.63 -25.84 -8.87
CA ARG A 473 21.72 -25.57 -10.00
C ARG A 473 20.26 -25.31 -9.59
N ARG A 474 19.72 -26.08 -8.62
CA ARG A 474 18.34 -25.90 -8.13
C ARG A 474 18.12 -24.52 -7.50
N THR A 475 19.13 -23.99 -6.81
CA THR A 475 19.09 -22.68 -6.17
C THR A 475 19.17 -21.56 -7.21
N VAL A 476 20.00 -21.73 -8.26
CA VAL A 476 20.03 -20.82 -9.41
C VAL A 476 18.67 -20.77 -10.11
N ALA A 477 18.05 -21.93 -10.37
CA ALA A 477 16.72 -22.00 -10.96
C ALA A 477 15.65 -21.30 -10.10
N LYS A 478 15.71 -21.47 -8.77
CA LYS A 478 14.82 -20.79 -7.82
C LYS A 478 14.99 -19.27 -7.87
N TYR A 479 16.23 -18.78 -7.84
CA TYR A 479 16.50 -17.33 -7.92
C TYR A 479 16.10 -16.75 -9.27
N ARG A 480 16.32 -17.47 -10.38
CA ARG A 480 15.85 -17.09 -11.71
C ARG A 480 14.32 -16.96 -11.78
N GLN A 481 13.60 -17.93 -11.20
CA GLN A 481 12.13 -17.88 -11.13
C GLN A 481 11.63 -16.69 -10.31
N GLN A 482 12.28 -16.38 -9.19
CA GLN A 482 11.94 -15.21 -8.37
C GLN A 482 12.18 -13.87 -9.09
N LEU A 483 13.14 -13.83 -10.03
CA LEU A 483 13.40 -12.68 -10.90
C LEU A 483 12.49 -12.64 -12.14
N ASN A 484 11.52 -13.55 -12.26
CA ASN A 484 10.66 -13.70 -13.44
C ASN A 484 11.41 -13.92 -14.77
N ILE A 485 12.63 -14.45 -14.72
CA ILE A 485 13.42 -14.70 -15.91
C ILE A 485 13.06 -16.09 -16.48
N PRO A 486 12.68 -16.19 -17.77
CA PRO A 486 12.29 -17.46 -18.37
C PRO A 486 13.46 -18.45 -18.55
N VAL A 487 13.14 -19.73 -18.74
CA VAL A 487 14.15 -20.78 -19.01
C VAL A 487 14.91 -20.48 -20.30
N ALA A 488 16.15 -20.98 -20.42
CA ALA A 488 17.02 -20.73 -21.59
C ALA A 488 16.30 -20.93 -22.94
N ARG A 489 15.46 -21.98 -23.07
CA ARG A 489 14.68 -22.23 -24.30
C ARG A 489 13.76 -21.08 -24.73
N LEU A 490 13.20 -20.35 -23.77
CA LEU A 490 12.26 -19.25 -24.00
C LEU A 490 12.97 -17.88 -24.08
N ARG A 491 14.29 -17.83 -23.82
CA ARG A 491 15.15 -16.64 -23.92
C ARG A 491 15.81 -16.46 -25.29
N LYS A 492 15.65 -17.45 -26.18
CA LYS A 492 16.15 -17.40 -27.56
C LYS A 492 15.29 -16.50 -28.45
#